data_AF-A5KWV1-F1
#
_entry.id   AF-A5KWV1-F1
#
_cell.length_a   1.000
_cell.length_b   1.000
_cell.length_c   1.000
_cell.angle_alpha   90.00
_cell.angle_beta   90.00
_cell.angle_gamma   90.00
#
_symmetry.space_group_name_H-M   'P 1'
#
loop_
_entity.id
_entity.type
_entity.pdbx_description
1 polymer ?
#
loop_
_entity_poly.entity_id
_entity_poly.type
_entity_poly.pdbx_seq_one_letter_code
_entity_poly.pdbx_strand_id
1 'polypeptide(L)'
;MFIGFDYGTANCSVAAMVNGEPSLLPLEGSNHYIPSTVFAPTRESVSEHLFRHLNIKPSDAVGEQVLRRAIAYNREESIDLVPEDMAFGQAALDLYLEDPRDVYYNGMVAPPSAFYYEGNDEIGERA
;
A
#
# COMPACT_ATOMS: atom_id res chain seq x y z
N MET A 1 11.88 4.85 16.89
CA MET A 1 11.24 3.52 16.89
C MET A 1 11.69 2.84 15.61
N PHE A 2 12.38 1.71 15.69
CA PHE A 2 12.76 0.97 14.50
C PHE A 2 11.63 0.03 14.10
N ILE A 3 11.28 0.06 12.82
CA ILE A 3 10.30 -0.83 12.21
C ILE A 3 10.98 -1.52 11.03
N GLY A 4 10.81 -2.83 10.93
CA GLY A 4 11.17 -3.63 9.76
C GLY A 4 9.90 -4.02 9.00
N PHE A 5 9.97 -3.91 7.67
CA PHE A 5 8.91 -4.32 6.76
C PHE A 5 9.38 -5.50 5.93
N ASP A 6 8.58 -6.56 5.89
CA ASP A 6 8.69 -7.64 4.92
C ASP A 6 7.55 -7.50 3.92
N TYR A 7 7.90 -7.23 2.67
CA TYR A 7 6.96 -7.00 1.58
C TYR A 7 6.93 -8.21 0.64
N GLY A 8 6.53 -9.36 1.16
CA GLY A 8 6.45 -10.58 0.37
C GLY A 8 5.43 -10.46 -0.76
N THR A 9 5.64 -11.21 -1.85
CA THR A 9 4.70 -11.24 -2.99
C THR A 9 3.29 -11.68 -2.60
N ALA A 10 3.18 -12.58 -1.61
CA ALA A 10 1.90 -13.14 -1.16
C ALA A 10 1.38 -12.50 0.13
N ASN A 11 2.27 -12.26 1.09
CA ASN A 11 1.93 -11.65 2.38
C ASN A 11 3.00 -10.65 2.80
N CYS A 12 2.56 -9.59 3.45
CA CYS A 12 3.41 -8.63 4.13
C CYS A 12 3.38 -8.85 5.65
N SER A 13 4.47 -8.48 6.32
CA SER A 13 4.52 -8.42 7.79
C SER A 13 5.35 -7.23 8.26
N VAL A 14 5.11 -6.81 9.51
CA VAL A 14 5.81 -5.67 10.12
C VAL A 14 6.27 -6.08 11.51
N ALA A 15 7.52 -5.76 11.84
CA ALA A 15 8.05 -5.90 13.19
C ALA A 15 8.53 -4.55 13.71
N ALA A 16 8.33 -4.27 15.00
CA ALA A 16 8.91 -3.12 15.67
C ALA A 16 9.84 -3.57 16.80
N MET A 17 10.86 -2.77 17.08
CA MET A 17 11.70 -2.97 18.26
C MET A 17 10.96 -2.50 19.51
N VAL A 18 10.60 -3.44 20.38
CA VAL A 18 9.92 -3.21 21.65
C VAL A 18 10.85 -3.67 22.78
N ASN A 19 11.26 -2.75 23.65
CA ASN A 19 12.20 -3.03 24.75
C ASN A 19 13.52 -3.69 24.33
N GLY A 20 14.02 -3.34 23.14
CA GLY A 20 15.27 -3.89 22.61
C GLY A 20 15.13 -5.24 21.91
N GLU A 21 13.92 -5.80 21.82
CA GLU A 21 13.63 -7.05 21.12
C GLU A 21 12.68 -6.82 19.93
N PRO A 22 12.88 -7.51 18.79
CA PRO A 22 11.96 -7.43 17.67
C PRO A 22 10.63 -8.13 18.01
N SER A 23 9.51 -7.45 17.76
CA SER A 23 8.16 -7.96 17.99
C SER A 23 7.30 -7.72 16.76
N LEU A 24 6.62 -8.77 16.27
CA LEU A 24 5.68 -8.66 15.16
C LEU A 24 4.47 -7.83 15.57
N LEU A 25 4.04 -6.95 14.69
CA LEU A 25 2.84 -6.14 14.86
C LEU A 25 1.65 -6.84 14.21
N PRO A 26 0.49 -6.92 14.88
CA PRO A 26 -0.72 -7.39 14.24
C PRO A 26 -1.17 -6.37 13.19
N LEU A 27 -1.34 -6.82 11.95
CA LEU A 27 -1.71 -5.98 10.81
C LEU A 27 -3.19 -6.09 10.44
N GLU A 28 -3.80 -7.23 10.72
CA GLU A 28 -5.20 -7.49 10.39
C GLU A 28 -5.87 -8.28 11.50
N GLY A 29 -6.64 -7.57 12.35
CA GLY A 29 -7.16 -8.15 13.58
C GLY A 29 -6.04 -8.63 14.51
N SER A 30 -5.96 -9.93 14.76
CA SER A 30 -4.89 -10.57 15.53
C SER A 30 -3.82 -11.24 14.66
N ASN A 31 -3.90 -11.12 13.33
CA ASN A 31 -2.94 -11.73 12.41
C ASN A 31 -1.72 -10.82 12.21
N HIS A 32 -0.52 -11.40 12.26
CA HIS A 32 0.74 -10.69 12.01
C HIS A 32 1.06 -10.55 10.51
N TYR A 33 0.31 -11.24 9.66
CA TYR A 33 0.44 -11.18 8.21
C TYR A 33 -0.79 -10.53 7.62
N ILE A 34 -0.58 -9.73 6.57
CA ILE A 34 -1.64 -9.20 5.72
C ILE A 34 -1.39 -9.68 4.28
N PRO A 35 -2.40 -10.18 3.56
CA PRO A 35 -2.24 -10.50 2.15
C PRO A 35 -1.71 -9.29 1.36
N SER A 36 -0.80 -9.54 0.41
CA SER A 36 -0.16 -8.51 -0.42
C SER A 36 -1.08 -8.04 -1.55
N THR A 37 -2.34 -7.79 -1.22
CA THR A 37 -3.43 -7.54 -2.17
C THR A 37 -3.99 -6.14 -2.00
N VAL A 38 -4.25 -5.51 -3.13
CA VAL A 38 -4.95 -4.22 -3.22
C VAL A 38 -6.10 -4.39 -4.20
N PHE A 39 -7.23 -3.79 -3.86
CA PHE A 39 -8.40 -3.67 -4.71
C PHE A 39 -8.58 -2.20 -5.07
N ALA A 40 -8.75 -1.91 -6.36
CA ALA A 40 -9.11 -0.59 -6.87
C ALA A 40 -9.75 -0.71 -8.28
N PRO A 41 -10.52 0.28 -8.74
CA PRO A 41 -11.06 0.30 -10.10
C PRO A 41 -9.97 0.22 -11.16
N THR A 42 -8.89 0.98 -10.97
CA THR A 42 -7.74 1.06 -11.88
C THR A 42 -6.44 1.21 -11.10
N ARG A 43 -5.30 1.01 -11.77
CA ARG A 43 -3.99 1.25 -11.16
C ARG A 43 -3.81 2.72 -10.76
N GLU A 44 -4.33 3.62 -11.58
CA GLU A 44 -4.31 5.06 -11.38
C GLU A 44 -5.18 5.49 -10.19
N SER A 45 -6.28 4.78 -9.93
CA SER A 45 -7.14 4.98 -8.77
C SER A 45 -6.38 4.93 -7.45
N VAL A 46 -5.36 4.08 -7.34
CA VAL A 46 -4.51 3.98 -6.14
C VAL A 46 -3.89 5.33 -5.80
N SER A 47 -3.14 5.95 -6.72
CA SER A 47 -2.42 7.20 -6.46
C SER A 47 -3.36 8.36 -6.12
N GLU A 48 -4.48 8.46 -6.84
CA GLU A 48 -5.46 9.51 -6.58
C GLU A 48 -6.20 9.30 -5.25
N HIS A 49 -6.55 8.06 -4.90
CA HIS A 49 -7.20 7.72 -3.65
C HIS A 49 -6.31 8.05 -2.44
N LEU A 50 -5.03 7.66 -2.48
CA LEU A 50 -4.06 8.02 -1.44
C LEU A 50 -4.00 9.54 -1.23
N PHE A 51 -4.06 10.32 -2.31
CA PHE A 51 -4.04 11.78 -2.23
C PHE A 51 -5.35 12.38 -1.71
N ARG A 52 -6.50 12.00 -2.28
CA ARG A 52 -7.80 12.63 -2.00
C ARG A 52 -8.38 12.20 -0.65
N HIS A 53 -8.26 10.91 -0.31
CA HIS A 53 -8.96 10.32 0.83
C HIS A 53 -8.06 10.06 2.03
N LEU A 54 -6.76 9.83 1.81
CA LEU A 54 -5.78 9.61 2.88
C LEU A 54 -4.83 10.80 3.12
N ASN A 55 -4.96 11.89 2.34
CA ASN A 55 -4.12 13.10 2.44
C ASN A 55 -2.61 12.82 2.28
N ILE A 56 -2.23 11.75 1.59
CA ILE A 56 -0.83 11.40 1.33
C ILE A 56 -0.38 12.14 0.07
N LYS A 57 0.62 13.01 0.23
CA LYS A 57 1.18 13.78 -0.88
C LYS A 57 2.43 13.10 -1.43
N PRO A 58 2.68 13.18 -2.75
CA PRO A 58 3.96 12.80 -3.31
C PRO A 58 5.12 13.55 -2.63
N SER A 59 6.24 12.86 -2.44
CA SER A 59 7.45 13.43 -1.81
C SER A 59 8.31 14.24 -2.78
N ASP A 60 8.12 14.08 -4.09
CA ASP A 60 8.93 14.73 -5.12
C ASP A 60 8.12 15.12 -6.38
N ALA A 61 8.79 15.85 -7.28
CA ALA A 61 8.20 16.30 -8.53
C ALA A 61 7.81 15.16 -9.48
N VAL A 62 8.48 14.00 -9.40
CA VAL A 62 8.15 12.83 -10.23
C VAL A 62 6.83 12.24 -9.76
N GLY A 63 6.65 12.04 -8.46
CA GLY A 63 5.41 11.59 -7.86
C GLY A 63 4.26 12.56 -8.09
N GLU A 64 4.52 13.89 -8.07
CA GLU A 64 3.52 14.87 -8.47
C GLU A 64 3.05 14.69 -9.92
N GLN A 65 3.97 14.41 -10.85
CA GLN A 65 3.62 14.15 -12.25
C GLN A 65 2.81 12.84 -12.39
N VAL A 66 3.17 11.80 -11.66
CA VAL A 66 2.41 10.53 -11.61
C VAL A 66 1.00 10.76 -11.09
N LEU A 67 0.85 11.50 -9.99
CA LEU A 67 -0.46 11.84 -9.42
C LEU A 67 -1.31 12.65 -10.41
N ARG A 68 -0.75 13.67 -11.06
CA ARG A 68 -1.49 14.47 -12.07
C ARG A 68 -1.99 13.61 -13.23
N ARG A 69 -1.18 12.66 -13.70
CA ARG A 69 -1.58 11.71 -14.75
C ARG A 69 -2.69 10.76 -14.26
N ALA A 70 -2.59 10.27 -13.03
CA ALA A 70 -3.61 9.40 -12.44
C ALA A 70 -4.97 10.11 -12.33
N ILE A 71 -4.99 11.35 -11.82
CA ILE A 71 -6.21 12.17 -11.73
C ILE A 71 -6.81 12.44 -13.12
N ALA A 72 -5.97 12.75 -14.11
CA ALA A 72 -6.44 12.98 -15.48
C ALA A 72 -7.06 11.71 -16.07
N TYR A 73 -6.40 10.57 -15.91
CA TYR A 73 -6.87 9.27 -16.39
C TYR A 73 -8.23 8.89 -15.80
N ASN A 74 -8.36 8.92 -14.47
CA ASN A 74 -9.64 8.58 -13.82
C ASN A 74 -10.77 9.53 -14.25
N ARG A 75 -10.47 10.82 -14.43
CA ARG A 75 -11.44 11.78 -14.97
C ARG A 75 -11.86 11.44 -16.40
N GLU A 76 -10.93 11.02 -17.26
CA GLU A 76 -11.20 10.62 -18.64
C GLU A 76 -12.08 9.35 -18.69
N GLU A 77 -11.81 8.40 -17.81
CA GLU A 77 -12.59 7.17 -17.64
C GLU A 77 -13.91 7.39 -16.87
N SER A 78 -14.25 8.63 -16.50
CA SER A 78 -15.44 8.98 -15.71
C SER A 78 -15.54 8.24 -14.37
N ILE A 79 -14.39 7.97 -13.75
CA ILE A 79 -14.25 7.38 -12.43
C ILE A 79 -14.27 8.50 -11.39
N ASP A 80 -15.30 8.52 -10.54
CA ASP A 80 -15.37 9.39 -9.37
C ASP A 80 -15.10 8.58 -8.11
N LEU A 81 -13.89 8.70 -7.57
CA LEU A 81 -13.43 7.86 -6.47
C LEU A 81 -14.09 8.23 -5.15
N VAL A 82 -14.67 7.24 -4.49
CA VAL A 82 -15.10 7.29 -3.09
C VAL A 82 -14.16 6.49 -2.18
N PRO A 83 -14.18 6.71 -0.85
CA PRO A 83 -13.33 5.96 0.09
C PRO A 83 -13.48 4.44 0.02
N GLU A 84 -14.65 3.95 -0.38
CA GLU A 84 -14.97 2.52 -0.47
C GLU A 84 -14.43 1.86 -1.75
N ASP A 85 -13.96 2.64 -2.73
CA ASP A 85 -13.39 2.12 -3.98
C ASP A 85 -11.99 1.54 -3.80
N MET A 86 -11.48 1.46 -2.57
CA MET A 86 -10.18 0.87 -2.30
C MET A 86 -10.24 -0.04 -1.07
N ALA A 87 -9.64 -1.23 -1.20
CA ALA A 87 -9.44 -2.14 -0.10
C ALA A 87 -8.03 -2.72 -0.14
N PHE A 88 -7.57 -3.23 1.00
CA PHE A 88 -6.25 -3.86 1.17
C PHE A 88 -6.41 -5.18 1.91
N GLY A 89 -5.40 -6.05 1.81
CA GLY A 89 -5.33 -7.26 2.63
C GLY A 89 -6.45 -8.24 2.33
N GLN A 90 -6.97 -8.87 3.38
CA GLN A 90 -8.01 -9.89 3.26
C GLN A 90 -9.27 -9.34 2.62
N ALA A 91 -9.68 -8.11 2.93
CA ALA A 91 -10.84 -7.49 2.29
C ALA A 91 -10.67 -7.36 0.77
N ALA A 92 -9.49 -6.97 0.30
CA ALA A 92 -9.19 -6.93 -1.14
C ALA A 92 -9.14 -8.33 -1.77
N LEU A 93 -8.60 -9.31 -1.04
CA LEU A 93 -8.54 -10.69 -1.49
C LEU A 93 -9.94 -11.30 -1.61
N ASP A 94 -10.82 -11.05 -0.64
CA ASP A 94 -12.21 -11.53 -0.64
C ASP A 94 -12.98 -10.97 -1.83
N LEU A 95 -12.85 -9.66 -2.10
CA LEU A 95 -13.46 -9.02 -3.27
C LEU A 95 -12.98 -9.63 -4.59
N TYR A 96 -11.67 -9.92 -4.71
CA TYR A 96 -11.12 -10.58 -5.89
C TYR A 96 -11.64 -12.01 -6.07
N LEU A 97 -11.80 -12.76 -4.97
CA LEU A 97 -12.34 -14.11 -5.00
C LEU A 97 -13.84 -14.13 -5.36
N GLU A 98 -14.56 -13.06 -5.05
CA GLU A 98 -15.98 -12.89 -5.39
C GLU A 98 -16.18 -12.56 -6.88
N ASP A 99 -15.47 -11.57 -7.44
CA ASP A 99 -15.43 -11.34 -8.89
C ASP A 99 -14.02 -10.93 -9.38
N PRO A 100 -13.28 -11.84 -10.04
CA PRO A 100 -11.90 -11.59 -10.44
C PRO A 100 -11.75 -10.72 -11.71
N ARG A 101 -12.85 -10.31 -12.37
CA ARG A 101 -12.80 -9.73 -13.73
C ARG A 101 -12.74 -8.20 -13.79
N ASP A 102 -13.24 -7.51 -12.76
CA ASP A 102 -13.57 -6.09 -12.88
C ASP A 102 -12.59 -5.14 -12.16
N VAL A 103 -11.47 -5.65 -11.65
CA VAL A 103 -10.66 -4.90 -10.68
C VAL A 103 -9.16 -4.97 -10.94
N TYR A 104 -8.47 -3.86 -10.70
CA TYR A 104 -7.01 -3.85 -10.65
C TYR A 104 -6.55 -4.62 -9.42
N TYR A 105 -5.93 -5.77 -9.66
CA TYR A 105 -5.32 -6.64 -8.66
C TYR A 105 -3.81 -6.68 -8.89
N ASN A 106 -3.04 -6.42 -7.83
CA ASN A 106 -1.60 -6.64 -7.87
C ASN A 106 -1.13 -7.31 -6.58
N GLY A 107 -0.39 -8.41 -6.72
CA GLY A 107 0.47 -8.89 -5.65
C GLY A 107 1.63 -7.90 -5.50
N MET A 108 1.78 -7.24 -4.35
CA MET A 108 2.94 -6.36 -4.14
C MET A 108 4.23 -7.19 -4.25
N VAL A 109 4.92 -7.13 -5.39
CA VAL A 109 6.30 -7.59 -5.52
C VAL A 109 7.18 -6.47 -4.99
N ALA A 110 7.76 -6.64 -3.81
CA ALA A 110 8.76 -5.68 -3.38
C ALA A 110 10.11 -5.89 -4.05
N PRO A 111 10.87 -4.80 -4.23
CA PRO A 111 12.31 -4.91 -4.40
C PRO A 111 12.94 -5.57 -3.15
N PRO A 112 14.11 -6.21 -3.27
CA PRO A 112 14.67 -7.10 -2.23
C PRO A 112 15.15 -6.43 -0.93
N SER A 113 14.83 -5.17 -0.65
CA SER A 113 15.40 -4.45 0.49
C SER A 113 14.40 -4.22 1.63
N ALA A 114 14.79 -4.70 2.81
CA ALA A 114 14.15 -4.33 4.08
C ALA A 114 14.47 -2.85 4.36
N PHE A 115 13.44 -2.01 4.37
CA PHE A 115 13.57 -0.60 4.71
C PHE A 115 13.37 -0.39 6.22
N TYR A 116 14.25 0.39 6.84
CA TYR A 116 14.11 0.83 8.22
C TYR A 116 13.63 2.28 8.25
N TYR A 117 12.60 2.55 9.05
CA TYR A 117 12.19 3.90 9.38
C TYR A 117 12.86 4.33 10.69
N GLU A 118 13.73 5.35 10.64
CA GLU A 118 14.09 6.13 11.81
C GLU A 118 13.09 7.28 11.95
N GLY A 119 12.63 7.53 13.18
CA GLY A 119 11.71 8.64 13.48
C GLY A 119 12.43 9.97 13.35
N ASN A 120 12.58 10.43 12.10
CA ASN A 120 12.77 11.78 11.56
C ASN A 120 13.54 11.65 10.23
N ASP A 121 12.80 11.59 9.12
CA ASP A 121 13.19 11.89 7.74
C ASP A 121 14.38 11.18 7.05
N GLU A 122 14.92 10.07 7.57
CA GLU A 122 15.86 9.26 6.80
C GLU A 122 15.47 7.77 6.72
N ILE A 123 15.17 7.32 5.50
CA ILE A 123 15.04 5.91 5.13
C ILE A 123 16.45 5.37 4.93
N GLY A 124 16.91 4.52 5.86
CA GLY A 124 18.20 3.85 5.76
C GLY A 124 18.06 2.43 5.19
N GLU A 125 18.81 2.13 4.13
CA GLU A 125 18.95 0.78 3.56
C GLU A 125 20.24 0.14 4.13
N ARG A 126 20.15 -1.06 4.72
CA ARG A 126 21.34 -1.86 5.05
C ARG A 126 21.39 -3.08 4.14
N ALA A 127 22.47 -3.16 3.36
CA ALA A 127 22.87 -4.32 2.55
C ALA A 127 23.34 -5.50 3.42
#